data_AF-A0A929PJQ9-F1
#
_entry.id   AF-A0A929PJQ9-F1
#
_cell.length_a   1.000
_cell.length_b   1.000
_cell.length_c   1.000
_cell.angle_alpha   90.00
_cell.angle_beta   90.00
_cell.angle_gamma   90.00
#
_symmetry.space_group_name_H-M   'P 1'
#
loop_
_entity.id
_entity.type
_entity.pdbx_description
1 polymer ?
#
loop_
_entity_poly.entity_id
_entity_poly.type
_entity_poly.pdbx_seq_one_letter_code
_entity_poly.pdbx_strand_id
1 'polypeptide(L)' 'MAIPEKVGHDRRGNPVFKTTPEGEIELDANEQPVIEDNLPLVAEMFKEWIKRKGMI' A
#
# COMPACT_ATOMS: atom_id res chain seq x y z
N MET A 1 9.43 -2.74 -17.67
CA MET A 1 8.40 -2.10 -16.82
C MET A 1 9.06 -1.86 -15.48
N ALA A 2 9.16 -0.61 -15.00
CA ALA A 2 9.67 -0.35 -13.66
C ALA A 2 8.57 -0.70 -12.66
N ILE A 3 8.84 -1.65 -11.76
CA ILE A 3 7.96 -1.94 -10.63
C ILE A 3 8.42 -1.03 -9.50
N PRO A 4 7.58 -0.12 -9.00
CA PRO A 4 7.95 0.72 -7.87
C PRO A 4 8.29 -0.17 -6.67
N GLU A 5 9.30 0.18 -5.87
CA GLU A 5 9.68 -0.61 -4.69
C GLU A 5 8.75 -0.34 -3.48
N LYS A 6 8.20 0.89 -3.38
CA LYS A 6 7.29 1.33 -2.31
C LYS A 6 6.33 2.40 -2.83
N VAL A 7 5.12 2.47 -2.26
CA VAL A 7 4.25 3.65 -2.35
C VAL A 7 3.98 4.22 -0.95
N GLY A 8 3.17 5.28 -0.83
CA GLY A 8 2.93 5.95 0.46
C GLY A 8 3.95 7.02 0.81
N HIS A 9 4.51 7.70 -0.19
CA HIS A 9 5.32 8.91 0.00
C HIS A 9 4.84 10.02 -0.94
N ASP A 10 4.92 11.27 -0.49
CA ASP A 10 4.62 12.44 -1.31
C ASP A 10 5.74 12.73 -2.33
N ARG A 11 5.55 13.75 -3.18
CA ARG A 11 6.56 14.18 -4.16
C ARG A 11 7.89 14.65 -3.56
N ARG A 12 7.91 14.97 -2.26
CA ARG A 12 9.09 15.45 -1.52
C ARG A 12 9.76 14.30 -0.75
N GLY A 13 9.20 13.09 -0.80
CA GLY A 13 9.69 11.91 -0.10
C GLY A 13 9.23 11.82 1.36
N ASN A 14 8.22 12.59 1.79
CA ASN A 14 7.65 12.44 3.13
C ASN A 14 6.66 11.27 3.13
N PRO A 15 6.61 10.45 4.20
CA PRO A 15 5.64 9.37 4.30
C PRO A 15 4.21 9.92 4.35
N VAL A 16 3.30 9.21 3.67
CA VAL A 16 1.86 9.42 3.71
C VAL A 16 1.29 8.30 4.56
N PHE A 17 0.49 8.66 5.56
CA PHE A 17 -0.09 7.73 6.51
C PHE A 17 -1.55 7.44 6.21
N LYS A 18 -2.02 6.27 6.64
CA LYS A 18 -3.43 5.88 6.59
C LYS A 18 -4.24 6.79 7.52
N THR A 19 -5.46 7.06 7.09
CA THR A 19 -6.41 7.84 7.89
C THR A 19 -7.66 7.02 8.18
N THR A 20 -8.19 7.16 9.39
CA THR A 20 -9.50 6.64 9.76
C THR A 20 -10.60 7.38 8.98
N PRO A 21 -11.83 6.85 8.91
CA PRO A 21 -12.97 7.57 8.32
C PRO A 21 -13.23 8.96 8.93
N GLU A 22 -12.82 9.16 10.18
CA GLU A 22 -12.92 10.42 10.92
C GLU A 22 -11.78 11.40 10.59
N GLY A 23 -10.77 10.96 9.83
CA GLY A 23 -9.63 11.77 9.40
C GLY A 23 -8.44 11.76 10.35
N GLU A 24 -8.43 10.89 11.35
CA GLU A 24 -7.29 10.72 12.27
C GLU A 24 -6.24 9.76 11.68
N ILE A 25 -4.98 9.87 12.08
CA ILE A 25 -3.93 8.95 11.61
C ILE A 25 -4.11 7.59 12.27
N GLU A 26 -4.18 6.53 11.47
CA GLU A 26 -4.25 5.16 11.99
C GLU A 26 -2.90 4.74 12.60
N LEU A 27 -2.95 4.20 13.81
CA LEU A 27 -1.77 3.72 14.54
C LEU A 27 -1.75 2.19 14.57
N ASP A 28 -0.56 1.61 14.49
CA ASP A 28 -0.34 0.18 14.64
C ASP A 28 -0.34 -0.25 16.12
N ALA A 29 -0.11 -1.55 16.37
CA ALA A 29 -0.07 -2.10 17.73
C ALA A 29 1.05 -1.52 18.62
N ASN A 30 2.02 -0.80 18.04
CA ASN A 30 3.12 -0.14 18.73
C ASN A 30 2.92 1.38 18.82
N GLU A 31 1.70 1.87 18.57
CA GLU A 31 1.36 3.30 18.54
C GLU A 31 2.12 4.10 17.46
N GLN A 32 2.55 3.45 16.38
CA GLN A 32 3.22 4.08 15.25
C GLN A 32 2.27 4.32 14.06
N PRO A 33 2.37 5.47 13.37
CA PRO A 33 1.58 5.73 12.17
C PRO A 33 1.72 4.66 11.09
N VAL A 34 0.59 4.15 10.60
CA VAL A 34 0.58 3.17 9.51
C VAL A 34 0.82 3.88 8.18
N ILE A 35 1.86 3.48 7.44
CA ILE A 35 2.13 4.02 6.10
C ILE A 35 1.04 3.54 5.12
N GLU A 36 0.57 4.44 4.27
CA GLU A 36 -0.37 4.16 3.18
C GLU A 36 0.35 3.48 2.00
N ASP A 37 0.82 2.25 2.21
CA ASP A 37 1.44 1.43 1.18
C ASP A 37 0.50 0.31 0.71
N ASN A 38 -0.19 0.56 -0.41
CA ASN A 38 -1.09 -0.42 -1.04
C ASN A 38 -0.40 -1.33 -2.05
N LEU A 39 0.89 -1.14 -2.32
CA LEU A 39 1.60 -1.89 -3.36
C LEU A 39 1.64 -3.40 -3.09
N PRO A 40 1.92 -3.88 -1.85
CA PRO A 40 1.90 -5.32 -1.57
C PRO A 40 0.53 -5.95 -1.83
N LEU A 41 -0.55 -5.26 -1.43
CA LEU A 41 -1.91 -5.73 -1.64
C LEU A 41 -2.24 -5.83 -3.13
N VAL A 42 -1.93 -4.78 -3.90
CA VAL A 42 -2.15 -4.77 -5.36
C VAL A 42 -1.36 -5.88 -6.06
N ALA A 43 -0.11 -6.11 -5.63
CA ALA A 43 0.72 -7.17 -6.19
C ALA A 43 0.11 -8.56 -5.98
N GLU A 44 -0.41 -8.85 -4.78
CA GLU A 44 -1.11 -10.12 -4.50
C GLU A 44 -2.40 -10.25 -5.30
N MET A 45 -3.23 -9.20 -5.34
CA MET A 45 -4.46 -9.20 -6.15
C MET A 45 -4.18 -9.44 -7.63
N PHE A 46 -3.09 -8.87 -8.15
CA PHE A 46 -2.68 -9.07 -9.53
C PHE A 46 -2.25 -10.52 -9.81
N LYS A 47 -1.48 -11.14 -8.90
CA LYS A 47 -1.10 -12.56 -9.02
C LYS A 47 -2.33 -13.46 -9.07
N GLU A 48 -3.30 -13.25 -8.18
CA GLU A 48 -4.55 -14.00 -8.19
C GLU A 48 -5.33 -13.82 -9.50
N TRP A 49 -5.39 -12.60 -10.00
CA TRP A 49 -6.06 -12.30 -11.27
C TRP A 49 -5.40 -13.01 -12.46
N ILE A 50 -4.07 -12.98 -12.58
CA ILE A 50 -3.35 -13.69 -13.65
C ILE A 50 -3.63 -15.20 -13.58
N LYS A 51 -3.59 -15.80 -12.38
CA LYS A 51 -3.91 -17.21 -12.18
C LYS A 51 -5.33 -17.55 -12.64
N ARG A 52 -6.32 -16.70 -12.33
CA ARG A 52 -7.71 -16.86 -12.80
C ARG A 52 -7.84 -16.74 -14.33
N LYS A 53 -6.94 -16.01 -14.98
CA LYS A 53 -6.91 -15.87 -16.44
C LYS A 53 -6.16 -17.01 -17.15
N GLY A 54 -5.55 -17.94 -16.42
CA GLY A 54 -4.80 -19.06 -16.99
C GLY A 54 -3.53 -18.62 -17.72
N MET A 55 -2.98 -17.46 -17.34
CA MET A 55 -1.74 -16.93 -17.92
C MET A 55 -0.49 -17.44 -17.20
N ILE A 56 -0.66 -18.01 -16.00
CA ILE A 56 0.30 -18.80 -15.21
C ILE A 56 -0.45 -19.91 -14.46
#